data_AF-A0A1F2EXS1-F1
#
_entry.id   AF-A0A1F2EXS1-F1
#
_cell.length_a   1.000
_cell.length_b   1.000
_cell.length_c   1.000
_cell.angle_alpha   90.00
_cell.angle_beta   90.00
_cell.angle_gamma   90.00
#
_symmetry.space_group_name_H-M   'P 1'
#
loop_
_entity.id
_entity.type
_entity.pdbx_description
1 polymer ?
#
loop_
_entity_poly.entity_id
_entity_poly.type
_entity_poly.pdbx_seq_one_letter_code
_entity_poly.pdbx_strand_id
1 'polypeptide(L)'
;MAKKSAFNTLLGLSTLALGAAYVRWQNYTVGTTDYFVENPRFKDSLNGFTIAHLSDLHLPDQNVNLNDILDHVYNIQPNIIAITGDIVQTDASDLDEATLFTFFKALTDIAPTFATFGNHDAASLQHNLLVRTMGAAGIVHLNDRAITYNYRGQSLTLMGLDDKMNKYFLVGDALRTVELTTEQMAQPKILLAHHPEAFLRYHENINKSPDLVLSGHAHGGQIRIPGIGGLFAPNQGKLPKYTSGVFYLPGNPDKQMVVSRGIGASSFPIRLNNRPEVIAVHLTTDIERAVDGLTKSIDYITEQEGGVTKQQLEKQYLARKKERAEAHGYYSVSPDATDSQEIIEAIDNDRTVDAYTLFENKEEEGMRDPRENSFIENNDYDDDVVDRSSIERPKYEADEEKVPHNPSIQSPYILLDPETNEKTVVDENVGTEEVFSDHLNEEVFIVKDPKKQ
;
A
#
# COMPACT_ATOMS: atom_id res chain seq x y z
N MET A 1 30.88 -39.34 4.35
CA MET A 1 30.74 -38.16 5.23
C MET A 1 31.28 -36.87 4.60
N ALA A 2 32.50 -36.82 4.06
CA ALA A 2 33.08 -35.61 3.46
C ALA A 2 32.25 -34.92 2.35
N LYS A 3 31.62 -35.68 1.44
CA LYS A 3 30.77 -35.11 0.37
C LYS A 3 29.48 -34.42 0.87
N LYS A 4 28.86 -34.94 1.93
CA LYS A 4 27.67 -34.32 2.56
C LYS A 4 28.04 -33.04 3.32
N SER A 5 29.20 -33.03 3.97
CA SER A 5 29.73 -31.83 4.64
C SER A 5 30.06 -30.74 3.62
N ALA A 6 30.72 -31.07 2.51
CA ALA A 6 31.01 -30.10 1.44
C ALA A 6 29.73 -29.54 0.79
N PHE A 7 28.71 -30.38 0.56
CA PHE A 7 27.41 -29.95 0.03
C PHE A 7 26.69 -28.98 0.98
N ASN A 8 26.64 -29.29 2.29
CA ASN A 8 26.02 -28.41 3.27
C ASN A 8 26.77 -27.07 3.41
N THR A 9 28.11 -27.09 3.35
CA THR A 9 28.91 -25.86 3.33
C THR A 9 28.62 -25.03 2.08
N LEU A 10 28.56 -25.66 0.90
CA LEU A 10 28.23 -24.98 -0.36
C LEU A 10 26.83 -24.37 -0.31
N LEU A 11 25.84 -25.10 0.21
CA LEU A 11 24.47 -24.63 0.38
C LEU A 11 24.41 -23.42 1.33
N GLY A 12 25.12 -23.47 2.46
CA GLY A 12 25.20 -22.36 3.40
C GLY A 12 25.83 -21.10 2.79
N LEU A 13 26.93 -21.26 2.05
CA LEU A 13 27.58 -20.14 1.35
C LEU A 13 26.67 -19.54 0.27
N SER A 14 25.96 -20.37 -0.49
CA SER A 14 25.01 -19.92 -1.50
C SER A 14 23.85 -19.12 -0.88
N THR A 15 23.28 -19.59 0.24
CA THR A 15 22.21 -18.86 0.95
C THR A 15 22.70 -17.51 1.47
N LEU A 16 23.91 -17.44 2.04
CA LEU A 16 24.50 -16.18 2.48
C LEU A 16 24.75 -15.22 1.31
N ALA A 17 25.26 -15.72 0.19
CA ALA A 17 25.48 -14.93 -1.02
C ALA A 17 24.16 -14.36 -1.58
N LEU A 18 23.10 -15.18 -1.64
CA LEU A 18 21.77 -14.75 -2.08
C LEU A 18 21.16 -13.73 -1.11
N GLY A 19 21.30 -13.94 0.20
CA GLY A 19 20.85 -12.98 1.22
C GLY A 19 21.58 -11.63 1.10
N ALA A 20 22.90 -11.65 0.93
CA ALA A 20 23.69 -10.43 0.73
C ALA A 20 23.33 -9.71 -0.58
N ALA A 21 23.12 -10.46 -1.68
CA ALA A 21 22.67 -9.91 -2.94
C ALA A 21 21.27 -9.27 -2.82
N TYR A 22 20.35 -9.91 -2.09
CA TYR A 22 19.01 -9.38 -1.82
C TYR A 22 19.06 -8.08 -1.02
N VAL A 23 19.83 -8.05 0.08
CA VAL A 23 20.00 -6.83 0.90
C VAL A 23 20.63 -5.73 0.07
N ARG A 24 21.67 -6.03 -0.73
CA ARG A 24 22.27 -5.06 -1.64
C ARG A 24 21.25 -4.51 -2.64
N TRP A 25 20.49 -5.39 -3.31
CA TRP A 25 19.45 -4.95 -4.25
C TRP A 25 18.40 -4.04 -3.57
N GLN A 26 17.96 -4.39 -2.36
CA GLN A 26 16.99 -3.60 -1.60
C GLN A 26 17.51 -2.20 -1.21
N ASN A 27 18.81 -2.00 -1.06
CA ASN A 27 19.38 -0.72 -0.60
C ASN A 27 19.88 0.16 -1.74
N TYR A 28 20.30 -0.42 -2.87
CA TYR A 28 20.98 0.30 -3.95
C TYR A 28 20.14 0.45 -5.23
N THR A 29 18.92 -0.07 -5.24
CA THR A 29 18.02 0.03 -6.40
C THR A 29 16.79 0.81 -6.00
N VAL A 30 16.55 1.95 -6.64
CA VAL A 30 15.29 2.68 -6.53
C VAL A 30 14.24 2.03 -7.44
N GLY A 31 12.96 2.14 -7.08
CA GLY A 31 11.86 1.72 -7.95
C GLY A 31 10.79 2.78 -8.05
N THR A 32 9.91 2.66 -9.03
CA THR A 32 8.67 3.45 -9.09
C THR A 32 7.57 2.73 -8.30
N THR A 33 6.70 3.48 -7.64
CA THR A 33 5.47 2.96 -7.02
C THR A 33 4.30 3.88 -7.35
N ASP A 34 3.25 3.31 -7.91
CA ASP A 34 2.07 4.03 -8.38
C ASP A 34 0.98 4.03 -7.31
N TYR A 35 0.43 5.22 -7.03
CA TYR A 35 -0.74 5.40 -6.18
C TYR A 35 -1.82 6.19 -6.92
N PHE A 36 -3.04 5.67 -6.89
CA PHE A 36 -4.21 6.36 -7.42
C PHE A 36 -4.97 7.00 -6.26
N VAL A 37 -5.19 8.30 -6.37
CA VAL A 37 -5.82 9.14 -5.34
C VAL A 37 -7.17 9.58 -5.90
N GLU A 38 -8.23 8.98 -5.37
CA GLU A 38 -9.60 9.27 -5.76
C GLU A 38 -10.18 10.41 -4.93
N ASN A 39 -10.60 11.48 -5.59
CA ASN A 39 -11.36 12.54 -4.96
C ASN A 39 -12.30 13.21 -5.98
N PRO A 40 -13.59 13.42 -5.67
CA PRO A 40 -14.54 14.10 -6.56
C PRO A 40 -14.11 15.52 -6.99
N ARG A 41 -13.22 16.16 -6.24
CA ARG A 41 -12.65 17.48 -6.55
C ARG A 41 -11.56 17.43 -7.62
N PHE A 42 -10.95 16.27 -7.91
CA PHE A 42 -9.94 16.09 -8.97
C PHE A 42 -10.57 15.76 -10.34
N LYS A 43 -11.64 16.48 -10.67
CA LYS A 43 -12.38 16.33 -11.93
C LYS A 43 -11.73 17.09 -13.10
N ASP A 44 -12.35 16.96 -14.27
CA ASP A 44 -11.98 17.68 -15.50
C ASP A 44 -10.50 17.45 -15.86
N SER A 45 -9.71 18.50 -16.09
CA SER A 45 -8.29 18.36 -16.43
C SER A 45 -7.40 17.86 -15.29
N LEU A 46 -7.91 17.79 -14.06
CA LEU A 46 -7.19 17.17 -12.94
C LEU A 46 -7.34 15.65 -12.91
N ASN A 47 -8.30 15.07 -13.62
CA ASN A 47 -8.41 13.62 -13.75
C ASN A 47 -7.29 13.11 -14.68
N GLY A 48 -6.48 12.18 -14.19
CA GLY A 48 -5.23 11.74 -14.83
C GLY A 48 -4.03 12.65 -14.59
N PHE A 49 -4.18 13.71 -13.76
CA PHE A 49 -3.05 14.55 -13.39
C PHE A 49 -2.05 13.75 -12.56
N THR A 50 -0.79 13.77 -12.96
CA THR A 50 0.26 12.93 -12.38
C THR A 50 1.31 13.76 -11.67
N ILE A 51 1.68 13.32 -10.46
CA ILE A 51 2.68 13.96 -9.60
C ILE A 51 3.81 12.96 -9.36
N ALA A 52 5.03 13.32 -9.71
CA ALA A 52 6.20 12.57 -9.24
C ALA A 52 6.55 13.06 -7.83
N HIS A 53 6.51 12.17 -6.83
CA HIS A 53 6.76 12.49 -5.44
C HIS A 53 8.10 11.87 -5.00
N LEU A 54 9.02 12.77 -4.63
CA LEU A 54 10.34 12.47 -4.08
C LEU A 54 10.38 12.87 -2.61
N SER A 55 11.01 12.06 -1.77
CA SER A 55 11.17 12.38 -0.36
C SER A 55 12.43 11.74 0.21
N ASP A 56 12.98 12.37 1.26
CA ASP A 56 14.07 11.83 2.06
C ASP A 56 15.27 11.41 1.19
N LEU A 57 15.76 12.32 0.34
CA LEU A 57 16.91 12.07 -0.54
C LEU A 57 18.21 11.91 0.25
N HIS A 58 18.35 12.59 1.40
CA HIS A 58 19.52 12.55 2.29
C HIS A 58 20.86 12.74 1.56
N LEU A 59 20.95 13.78 0.72
CA LEU A 59 22.18 14.07 -0.02
C LEU A 59 23.29 14.64 0.87
N PRO A 60 24.57 14.30 0.61
CA PRO A 60 25.00 13.28 -0.36
C PRO A 60 24.69 11.86 0.12
N ASP A 61 23.92 11.10 -0.66
CA ASP A 61 23.67 9.68 -0.41
C ASP A 61 24.67 8.83 -1.22
N GLN A 62 25.11 7.73 -0.64
CA GLN A 62 26.05 6.79 -1.24
C GLN A 62 25.36 5.55 -1.82
N ASN A 63 24.05 5.39 -1.58
CA ASN A 63 23.33 4.17 -1.95
C ASN A 63 22.57 4.29 -3.27
N VAL A 64 21.88 5.42 -3.52
CA VAL A 64 21.07 5.59 -4.74
C VAL A 64 21.73 6.60 -5.69
N ASN A 65 21.80 6.25 -6.98
CA ASN A 65 22.32 7.13 -8.02
C ASN A 65 21.28 8.18 -8.42
N LEU A 66 21.68 9.45 -8.48
CA LEU A 66 20.84 10.56 -8.91
C LEU A 66 20.27 10.38 -10.33
N ASN A 67 21.04 9.82 -11.26
CA ASN A 67 20.57 9.56 -12.62
C ASN A 67 19.46 8.51 -12.64
N ASP A 68 19.55 7.46 -11.81
CA ASP A 68 18.48 6.46 -11.72
C ASP A 68 17.18 7.13 -11.23
N ILE A 69 17.26 8.02 -10.24
CA ILE A 69 16.10 8.80 -9.78
C ILE A 69 15.52 9.63 -10.93
N LEU A 70 16.37 10.32 -11.69
CA LEU A 70 15.93 11.12 -12.84
C LEU A 70 15.26 10.27 -13.92
N ASP A 71 15.79 9.09 -14.22
CA ASP A 71 15.19 8.16 -15.18
C ASP A 71 13.79 7.71 -14.74
N HIS A 72 13.64 7.38 -13.46
CA HIS A 72 12.33 7.05 -12.88
C HIS A 72 11.35 8.23 -12.98
N VAL A 73 11.77 9.45 -12.61
CA VAL A 73 10.94 10.66 -12.71
C VAL A 73 10.57 10.97 -14.15
N TYR A 74 11.52 10.85 -15.08
CA TYR A 74 11.28 11.08 -16.50
C TYR A 74 10.26 10.07 -17.05
N ASN A 75 10.39 8.79 -16.71
CA ASN A 75 9.47 7.75 -17.19
C ASN A 75 8.03 7.90 -16.65
N ILE A 76 7.85 8.54 -15.49
CA ILE A 76 6.51 8.87 -14.95
C ILE A 76 5.78 9.90 -15.81
N GLN A 77 6.49 10.74 -16.57
CA GLN A 77 5.93 11.86 -17.33
C GLN A 77 5.02 12.77 -16.48
N PRO A 78 5.51 13.29 -15.34
CA PRO A 78 4.68 14.00 -14.39
C PRO A 78 4.24 15.38 -14.89
N ASN A 79 3.08 15.85 -14.42
CA ASN A 79 2.66 17.23 -14.61
C ASN A 79 3.35 18.20 -13.64
N ILE A 80 3.70 17.72 -12.44
CA ILE A 80 4.54 18.42 -11.46
C ILE A 80 5.41 17.41 -10.70
N ILE A 81 6.53 17.89 -10.15
CA ILE A 81 7.36 17.14 -9.20
C ILE A 81 7.18 17.77 -7.81
N ALA A 82 6.99 16.93 -6.81
CA ALA A 82 6.86 17.31 -5.40
C ALA A 82 8.00 16.71 -4.58
N ILE A 83 8.72 17.54 -3.83
CA ILE A 83 9.80 17.13 -2.91
C ILE A 83 9.37 17.44 -1.48
N THR A 84 9.18 16.43 -0.64
CA THR A 84 8.58 16.59 0.70
C THR A 84 9.58 16.56 1.85
N GLY A 85 10.77 17.11 1.63
CA GLY A 85 11.78 17.30 2.68
C GLY A 85 12.83 16.20 2.80
N ASP A 86 13.76 16.43 3.72
CA ASP A 86 15.00 15.68 3.94
C ASP A 86 15.79 15.49 2.64
N ILE A 87 16.02 16.60 1.95
CA ILE A 87 16.77 16.65 0.71
C ILE A 87 18.25 16.42 0.96
N VAL A 88 18.80 17.04 2.01
CA VAL A 88 20.21 16.92 2.42
C VAL A 88 20.32 16.40 3.85
N GLN A 89 21.45 15.76 4.16
CA GLN A 89 21.80 15.41 5.52
C GLN A 89 22.14 16.66 6.35
N THR A 90 22.04 16.52 7.68
CA THR A 90 22.35 17.61 8.61
C THR A 90 23.82 18.02 8.55
N ASP A 91 24.70 17.03 8.40
CA ASP A 91 26.15 17.15 8.35
C ASP A 91 26.70 17.01 6.92
N ALA A 92 25.95 17.45 5.91
CA ALA A 92 26.31 17.41 4.49
C ALA A 92 27.54 18.28 4.13
N SER A 93 28.69 18.08 4.80
CA SER A 93 29.93 18.82 4.65
C SER A 93 30.56 18.65 3.26
N ASP A 94 30.32 17.50 2.65
CA ASP A 94 30.87 17.11 1.34
C ASP A 94 29.86 17.29 0.20
N LEU A 95 28.80 18.08 0.42
CA LEU A 95 27.79 18.36 -0.58
C LEU A 95 28.37 19.20 -1.73
N ASP A 96 28.46 18.61 -2.91
CA ASP A 96 28.87 19.34 -4.11
C ASP A 96 27.70 20.16 -4.68
N GLU A 97 27.81 21.48 -4.58
CA GLU A 97 26.82 22.43 -5.10
C GLU A 97 26.56 22.23 -6.61
N ALA A 98 27.59 21.90 -7.40
CA ALA A 98 27.44 21.73 -8.84
C ALA A 98 26.60 20.49 -9.19
N THR A 99 26.86 19.37 -8.52
CA THR A 99 26.05 18.16 -8.63
C THR A 99 24.61 18.43 -8.19
N LEU A 100 24.42 19.10 -7.05
CA LEU A 100 23.09 19.43 -6.53
C LEU A 100 22.30 20.32 -7.51
N PHE A 101 22.94 21.37 -8.03
CA PHE A 101 22.34 22.27 -9.02
C PHE A 101 21.95 21.50 -10.29
N THR A 102 22.85 20.65 -10.79
CA THR A 102 22.61 19.86 -12.02
C THR A 102 21.42 18.92 -11.84
N PHE A 103 21.33 18.25 -10.70
CA PHE A 103 20.21 17.36 -10.38
C PHE A 103 18.88 18.12 -10.30
N PHE A 104 18.82 19.23 -9.56
CA PHE A 104 17.62 20.06 -9.49
C PHE A 104 17.24 20.66 -10.83
N LYS A 105 18.24 21.06 -11.64
CA LYS A 105 17.98 21.59 -12.97
C LYS A 105 17.35 20.53 -13.86
N ALA A 106 17.87 19.30 -13.83
CA ALA A 106 17.27 18.18 -14.55
C ALA A 106 15.82 17.90 -14.13
N LEU A 107 15.50 17.95 -12.83
CA LEU A 107 14.11 17.81 -12.36
C LEU A 107 13.21 18.91 -12.93
N THR A 108 13.63 20.17 -12.85
CA THR A 108 12.84 21.31 -13.35
C THR A 108 12.71 21.35 -14.87
N ASP A 109 13.64 20.73 -15.61
CA ASP A 109 13.54 20.55 -17.06
C ASP A 109 12.53 19.45 -17.44
N ILE A 110 12.28 18.48 -16.55
CA ILE A 110 11.23 17.46 -16.72
C ILE A 110 9.84 18.06 -16.46
N ALA A 111 9.65 18.71 -15.31
CA ALA A 111 8.37 19.30 -14.93
C ALA A 111 8.52 20.41 -13.87
N PRO A 112 7.52 21.32 -13.73
CA PRO A 112 7.48 22.28 -12.63
C PRO A 112 7.65 21.58 -11.28
N THR A 113 8.64 22.02 -10.50
CA THR A 113 9.05 21.34 -9.27
C THR A 113 8.79 22.20 -8.05
N PHE A 114 8.17 21.60 -7.03
CA PHE A 114 7.78 22.22 -5.77
C PHE A 114 8.39 21.47 -4.61
N ALA A 115 8.83 22.19 -3.58
CA ALA A 115 9.51 21.57 -2.45
C ALA A 115 9.18 22.22 -1.11
N THR A 116 9.24 21.40 -0.06
CA THR A 116 9.28 21.82 1.35
C THR A 116 10.48 21.19 2.03
N PHE A 117 10.89 21.76 3.17
CA PHE A 117 11.96 21.19 3.97
C PHE A 117 11.46 20.14 4.96
N GLY A 118 12.35 19.18 5.24
CA GLY A 118 12.26 18.26 6.36
C GLY A 118 13.17 18.70 7.50
N ASN A 119 13.21 17.88 8.55
CA ASN A 119 13.96 18.21 9.76
C ASN A 119 15.48 18.23 9.52
N HIS A 120 16.02 17.42 8.59
CA HIS A 120 17.44 17.46 8.25
C HIS A 120 17.79 18.73 7.48
N ASP A 121 16.97 19.14 6.52
CA ASP A 121 17.18 20.38 5.76
C ASP A 121 17.15 21.61 6.66
N ALA A 122 16.22 21.65 7.62
CA ALA A 122 16.08 22.73 8.59
C ALA A 122 17.25 22.79 9.58
N ALA A 123 17.82 21.63 9.94
CA ALA A 123 18.98 21.53 10.83
C ALA A 123 20.33 21.62 10.12
N SER A 124 20.36 21.53 8.78
CA SER A 124 21.60 21.41 8.01
C SER A 124 22.46 22.66 8.06
N LEU A 125 23.77 22.47 8.22
CA LEU A 125 24.74 23.56 8.08
C LEU A 125 24.77 24.12 6.64
N GLN A 126 24.29 23.35 5.66
CA GLN A 126 24.19 23.74 4.24
C GLN A 126 22.82 24.32 3.88
N HIS A 127 21.95 24.63 4.85
CA HIS A 127 20.60 25.12 4.58
C HIS A 127 20.55 26.29 3.58
N ASN A 128 21.39 27.31 3.79
CA ASN A 128 21.43 28.48 2.90
C ASN A 128 21.92 28.14 1.48
N LEU A 129 22.86 27.20 1.37
CA LEU A 129 23.33 26.68 0.09
C LEU A 129 22.18 25.97 -0.63
N LEU A 130 21.49 25.05 0.06
CA LEU A 130 20.33 24.33 -0.46
C LEU A 130 19.25 25.28 -0.97
N VAL A 131 18.85 26.28 -0.16
CA VAL A 131 17.85 27.29 -0.52
C VAL A 131 18.25 28.01 -1.81
N ARG A 132 19.49 28.50 -1.88
CA ARG A 132 19.98 29.25 -3.05
C ARG A 132 20.04 28.35 -4.29
N THR A 133 20.52 27.13 -4.16
CA THR A 133 20.72 26.20 -5.28
C THR A 133 19.38 25.73 -5.86
N MET A 134 18.42 25.39 -5.01
CA MET A 134 17.06 25.04 -5.44
C MET A 134 16.39 26.22 -6.17
N GLY A 135 16.45 27.43 -5.60
CA GLY A 135 15.89 28.62 -6.23
C GLY A 135 16.56 28.96 -7.57
N ALA A 136 17.89 28.83 -7.65
CA ALA A 136 18.63 29.05 -8.90
C ALA A 136 18.30 28.01 -9.98
N ALA A 137 17.98 26.78 -9.59
CA ALA A 137 17.55 25.73 -10.52
C ALA A 137 16.09 25.91 -10.99
N GLY A 138 15.29 26.73 -10.30
CA GLY A 138 13.89 26.99 -10.63
C GLY A 138 12.89 26.18 -9.81
N ILE A 139 13.32 25.54 -8.72
CA ILE A 139 12.42 24.90 -7.77
C ILE A 139 11.68 25.98 -6.97
N VAL A 140 10.36 25.79 -6.82
CA VAL A 140 9.52 26.69 -6.03
C VAL A 140 9.39 26.17 -4.60
N HIS A 141 9.89 26.95 -3.65
CA HIS A 141 9.82 26.63 -2.22
C HIS A 141 8.44 26.99 -1.69
N LEU A 142 7.79 26.03 -1.04
CA LEU A 142 6.45 26.19 -0.48
C LEU A 142 6.42 26.27 1.04
N ASN A 143 7.56 26.51 1.70
CA ASN A 143 7.64 26.65 3.16
C ASN A 143 6.64 27.68 3.70
N ASP A 144 5.68 27.19 4.49
CA ASP A 144 4.58 27.96 5.09
C ASP A 144 3.78 28.83 4.11
N ARG A 145 3.64 28.40 2.86
CA ARG A 145 2.92 29.18 1.85
C ARG A 145 2.14 28.31 0.89
N ALA A 146 1.21 28.97 0.20
CA ALA A 146 0.46 28.36 -0.88
C ALA A 146 0.56 29.18 -2.16
N ILE A 147 0.42 28.49 -3.29
CA ILE A 147 0.27 29.11 -4.61
C ILE A 147 -0.93 28.49 -5.32
N THR A 148 -1.50 29.22 -6.27
CA THR A 148 -2.43 28.64 -7.25
C THR A 148 -1.65 28.19 -8.47
N TYR A 149 -1.74 26.91 -8.78
CA TYR A 149 -1.21 26.29 -9.99
C TYR A 149 -2.36 26.09 -11.00
N ASN A 150 -2.20 26.61 -12.21
CA ASN A 150 -3.22 26.51 -13.25
C ASN A 150 -2.82 25.45 -14.27
N TYR A 151 -3.62 24.39 -14.40
CA TYR A 151 -3.41 23.32 -15.36
C TYR A 151 -4.60 23.19 -16.30
N ARG A 152 -4.37 23.52 -17.58
CA ARG A 152 -5.38 23.42 -18.65
C ARG A 152 -6.72 24.09 -18.28
N GLY A 153 -6.67 25.24 -17.61
CA GLY A 153 -7.85 26.01 -17.21
C GLY A 153 -8.46 25.61 -15.87
N GLN A 154 -7.96 24.58 -15.19
CA GLN A 154 -8.34 24.25 -13.81
C GLN A 154 -7.27 24.75 -12.83
N SER A 155 -7.71 25.29 -11.70
CA SER A 155 -6.83 25.81 -10.65
C SER A 155 -6.73 24.82 -9.50
N LEU A 156 -5.50 24.58 -9.05
CA LEU A 156 -5.15 23.77 -7.90
C LEU A 156 -4.38 24.63 -6.89
N THR A 157 -4.68 24.50 -5.62
CA THR A 157 -3.86 25.10 -4.56
C THR A 157 -2.75 24.11 -4.17
N LEU A 158 -1.50 24.50 -4.39
CA LEU A 158 -0.33 23.80 -3.86
C LEU A 158 0.11 24.51 -2.59
N MET A 159 0.17 23.76 -1.49
CA MET A 159 0.55 24.24 -0.16
C MET A 159 1.80 23.52 0.30
N GLY A 160 2.65 24.21 1.04
CA GLY A 160 3.76 23.59 1.74
C GLY A 160 3.77 23.98 3.22
N LEU A 161 4.12 23.01 4.06
CA LEU A 161 4.39 23.24 5.47
C LEU A 161 5.88 23.07 5.71
N ASP A 162 6.49 24.08 6.33
CA ASP A 162 7.91 24.04 6.68
C ASP A 162 8.14 23.21 7.95
N ASP A 163 9.25 22.47 8.00
CA ASP A 163 9.71 21.85 9.23
C ASP A 163 10.37 22.90 10.13
N LYS A 164 9.96 22.91 11.41
CA LYS A 164 10.49 23.84 12.40
C LYS A 164 10.99 23.09 13.61
N MET A 165 12.15 23.50 14.14
CA MET A 165 12.74 22.92 15.34
C MET A 165 11.80 22.86 16.55
N ASN A 166 10.86 23.80 16.69
CA ASN A 166 9.90 23.83 17.81
C ASN A 166 8.78 22.79 17.70
N LYS A 167 8.63 22.14 16.53
CA LYS A 167 7.61 21.13 16.21
C LYS A 167 6.17 21.50 16.60
N TYR A 168 5.85 22.79 16.63
CA TYR A 168 4.50 23.24 16.99
C TYR A 168 3.42 22.73 16.01
N PHE A 169 3.79 22.27 14.81
CA PHE A 169 2.85 21.62 13.89
C PHE A 169 2.29 20.29 14.43
N LEU A 170 2.91 19.70 15.46
CA LEU A 170 2.38 18.50 16.13
C LEU A 170 1.29 18.82 17.16
N VAL A 171 1.04 20.10 17.45
CA VAL A 171 0.08 20.55 18.47
C VAL A 171 -0.90 21.54 17.85
N GLY A 172 -2.18 21.17 17.84
CA GLY A 172 -3.24 22.01 17.29
C GLY A 172 -3.17 22.13 15.76
N ASP A 173 -3.68 23.25 15.24
CA ASP A 173 -3.73 23.53 13.80
C ASP A 173 -2.31 23.60 13.24
N ALA A 174 -1.90 22.53 12.56
CA ALA A 174 -0.59 22.42 11.93
C ALA A 174 -0.40 23.46 10.81
N LEU A 175 -1.49 23.85 10.14
CA LEU A 175 -1.48 24.75 9.00
C LEU A 175 -1.73 26.22 9.40
N ARG A 176 -1.64 26.56 10.70
CA ARG A 176 -1.85 27.93 11.19
C ARG A 176 -0.95 28.96 10.51
N THR A 177 0.27 28.58 10.10
CA THR A 177 1.24 29.46 9.43
C THR A 177 1.06 29.56 7.92
N VAL A 178 0.33 28.62 7.30
CA VAL A 178 0.05 28.63 5.86
C VAL A 178 -1.13 29.53 5.60
N GLU A 179 -0.91 30.68 4.96
CA GLU A 179 -1.98 31.61 4.58
C GLU A 179 -2.61 31.21 3.23
N LEU A 180 -3.94 31.24 3.17
CA LEU A 180 -4.73 30.99 1.96
C LEU A 180 -5.66 32.18 1.68
N THR A 181 -5.74 32.55 0.41
CA THR A 181 -6.80 33.42 -0.11
C THR A 181 -8.14 32.68 -0.17
N THR A 182 -9.24 33.43 -0.29
CA THR A 182 -10.59 32.84 -0.43
C THR A 182 -10.68 31.91 -1.64
N GLU A 183 -10.05 32.29 -2.75
CA GLU A 183 -9.99 31.50 -3.97
C GLU A 183 -9.23 30.18 -3.75
N GLN A 184 -8.09 30.24 -3.06
CA GLN A 184 -7.29 29.04 -2.75
C GLN A 184 -8.02 28.07 -1.82
N MET A 185 -8.79 28.58 -0.85
CA MET A 185 -9.61 27.74 0.04
C MET A 185 -10.68 26.96 -0.74
N ALA A 186 -11.25 27.57 -1.79
CA ALA A 186 -12.28 26.97 -2.63
C ALA A 186 -11.74 25.97 -3.67
N GLN A 187 -10.46 26.01 -4.01
CA GLN A 187 -9.80 25.13 -4.98
C GLN A 187 -9.47 23.75 -4.37
N PRO A 188 -9.27 22.69 -5.19
CA PRO A 188 -8.67 21.45 -4.72
C PRO A 188 -7.27 21.74 -4.15
N LYS A 189 -6.90 21.08 -3.05
CA LYS A 189 -5.69 21.39 -2.27
C LYS A 189 -4.75 20.20 -2.16
N ILE A 190 -3.49 20.39 -2.54
CA ILE A 190 -2.42 19.42 -2.29
C ILE A 190 -1.43 20.05 -1.31
N LEU A 191 -1.13 19.32 -0.23
CA LEU A 191 -0.15 19.71 0.78
C LEU A 191 1.13 18.89 0.64
N LEU A 192 2.26 19.56 0.56
CA LEU A 192 3.58 18.97 0.77
C LEU A 192 3.95 19.19 2.24
N ALA A 193 4.16 18.10 2.99
CA ALA A 193 4.56 18.19 4.39
C ALA A 193 5.38 16.97 4.80
N HIS A 194 6.41 17.18 5.61
CA HIS A 194 7.37 16.11 5.89
C HIS A 194 6.85 15.04 6.87
N HIS A 195 5.96 15.39 7.81
CA HIS A 195 5.62 14.57 8.98
C HIS A 195 4.28 13.80 8.86
N PRO A 196 4.29 12.50 8.54
CA PRO A 196 3.05 11.75 8.34
C PRO A 196 2.27 11.52 9.65
N GLU A 197 2.93 11.52 10.80
CA GLU A 197 2.27 11.41 12.11
C GLU A 197 1.40 12.63 12.45
N ALA A 198 1.61 13.76 11.76
CA ALA A 198 0.81 14.96 11.90
C ALA A 198 -0.47 14.94 11.03
N PHE A 199 -0.79 13.84 10.34
CA PHE A 199 -1.88 13.76 9.38
C PHE A 199 -3.20 14.37 9.89
N LEU A 200 -3.66 13.97 11.09
CA LEU A 200 -4.90 14.50 11.66
C LEU A 200 -4.82 16.02 11.93
N ARG A 201 -3.64 16.53 12.26
CA ARG A 201 -3.40 17.95 12.55
C ARG A 201 -3.50 18.82 11.30
N TYR A 202 -3.19 18.27 10.12
CA TYR A 202 -3.37 18.97 8.84
C TYR A 202 -4.83 19.27 8.51
N HIS A 203 -5.78 18.63 9.20
CA HIS A 203 -7.21 18.77 8.96
C HIS A 203 -7.96 19.52 10.07
N GLU A 204 -7.26 20.02 11.10
CA GLU A 204 -7.91 20.75 12.20
C GLU A 204 -8.56 22.06 11.75
N ASN A 205 -7.98 22.72 10.75
CA ASN A 205 -8.57 23.88 10.11
C ASN A 205 -9.34 23.48 8.86
N ILE A 206 -10.67 23.44 8.96
CA ILE A 206 -11.55 22.98 7.87
C ILE A 206 -11.34 23.75 6.56
N ASN A 207 -11.00 25.04 6.64
CA ASN A 207 -10.81 25.89 5.47
C ASN A 207 -9.47 25.64 4.76
N LYS A 208 -8.49 25.12 5.49
CA LYS A 208 -7.14 24.79 4.98
C LYS A 208 -6.95 23.28 4.72
N SER A 209 -7.92 22.47 5.14
CA SER A 209 -7.90 21.01 5.09
C SER A 209 -7.61 20.50 3.67
N PRO A 210 -6.44 19.88 3.42
CA PRO A 210 -6.04 19.41 2.10
C PRO A 210 -6.93 18.26 1.60
N ASP A 211 -6.95 18.08 0.29
CA ASP A 211 -7.59 16.94 -0.37
C ASP A 211 -6.58 15.80 -0.54
N LEU A 212 -5.31 16.13 -0.77
CA LEU A 212 -4.18 15.20 -0.77
C LEU A 212 -3.01 15.75 0.05
N VAL A 213 -2.41 14.93 0.89
CA VAL A 213 -1.13 15.19 1.57
C VAL A 213 -0.06 14.28 0.99
N LEU A 214 1.10 14.84 0.63
CA LEU A 214 2.30 14.11 0.25
C LEU A 214 3.31 14.21 1.39
N SER A 215 3.80 13.07 1.89
CA SER A 215 4.66 13.03 3.07
C SER A 215 5.76 11.97 3.04
N GLY A 216 6.78 12.18 3.87
CA GLY A 216 8.00 11.39 3.96
C GLY A 216 8.32 10.98 5.39
N HIS A 217 9.58 11.15 5.81
CA HIS A 217 10.09 11.08 7.19
C HIS A 217 10.12 9.70 7.83
N ALA A 218 9.11 8.87 7.57
CA ALA A 218 8.98 7.56 8.19
C ALA A 218 9.92 6.50 7.60
N HIS A 219 10.54 6.80 6.43
CA HIS A 219 11.47 5.91 5.73
C HIS A 219 10.93 4.48 5.54
N GLY A 220 9.62 4.29 5.37
CA GLY A 220 9.05 2.94 5.23
C GLY A 220 9.10 2.08 6.49
N GLY A 221 9.53 2.63 7.62
CA GLY A 221 9.76 1.91 8.87
C GLY A 221 11.14 1.23 8.96
N GLN A 222 12.07 1.58 8.06
CA GLN A 222 13.43 1.03 7.88
C GLN A 222 13.46 -0.46 7.46
N ILE A 223 12.93 -1.32 8.32
CA ILE A 223 12.75 -2.76 8.10
C ILE A 223 11.26 -3.04 8.03
N ARG A 224 10.84 -3.77 7.01
CA ARG A 224 9.45 -4.16 6.82
C ARG A 224 9.27 -5.67 6.93
N ILE A 225 8.34 -6.09 7.79
CA ILE A 225 7.92 -7.49 7.87
C ILE A 225 6.66 -7.67 7.01
N PRO A 226 6.65 -8.63 6.07
CA PRO A 226 5.44 -8.94 5.30
C PRO A 226 4.24 -9.19 6.21
N GLY A 227 3.10 -8.57 5.91
CA GLY A 227 1.86 -8.68 6.69
C GLY A 227 1.80 -7.83 7.97
N ILE A 228 2.93 -7.28 8.45
CA ILE A 228 2.96 -6.41 9.66
C ILE A 228 3.27 -4.96 9.29
N GLY A 229 4.18 -4.75 8.34
CA GLY A 229 4.63 -3.42 7.92
C GLY A 229 5.96 -3.01 8.55
N GLY A 230 6.17 -1.70 8.67
CA GLY A 230 7.41 -1.10 9.17
C GLY A 230 7.63 -1.34 10.66
N LEU A 231 8.87 -1.52 11.10
CA LEU A 231 9.20 -1.79 12.51
C LEU A 231 9.46 -0.55 13.34
N PHE A 232 10.04 0.49 12.75
CA PHE A 232 10.37 1.72 13.47
C PHE A 232 10.34 2.93 12.56
N ALA A 233 9.65 3.99 12.99
CA ALA A 233 9.71 5.28 12.31
C ALA A 233 9.99 6.41 13.32
N PRO A 234 10.72 7.46 12.88
CA PRO A 234 10.87 8.68 13.65
C PRO A 234 9.51 9.21 14.11
N ASN A 235 9.47 9.74 15.34
CA ASN A 235 8.28 10.35 15.95
C ASN A 235 7.04 9.45 16.13
N GLN A 236 7.06 8.20 15.65
CA GLN A 236 6.00 7.20 15.82
C GLN A 236 6.45 6.01 16.70
N GLY A 237 7.75 5.74 16.80
CA GLY A 237 8.29 4.66 17.63
C GLY A 237 8.21 3.29 16.95
N LYS A 238 7.94 2.25 17.73
CA LYS A 238 7.86 0.85 17.26
C LYS A 238 6.49 0.56 16.64
N LEU A 239 6.47 -0.29 15.61
CA LEU A 239 5.26 -0.63 14.84
C LEU A 239 4.46 0.62 14.42
N PRO A 240 5.13 1.58 13.76
CA PRO A 240 4.52 2.83 13.33
C PRO A 240 3.33 2.63 12.37
N LYS A 241 2.33 3.51 12.49
CA LYS A 241 1.12 3.46 11.67
C LYS A 241 1.36 4.00 10.25
N TYR A 242 2.00 5.16 10.13
CA TYR A 242 2.15 5.87 8.87
C TYR A 242 3.57 5.70 8.33
N THR A 243 3.80 4.67 7.52
CA THR A 243 5.14 4.36 6.99
C THR A 243 5.26 4.31 5.48
N SER A 244 4.20 3.93 4.78
CA SER A 244 4.17 3.83 3.32
C SER A 244 2.74 3.67 2.85
N GLY A 245 2.42 4.14 1.65
CA GLY A 245 1.10 3.90 1.05
C GLY A 245 0.12 5.03 1.26
N VAL A 246 -1.15 4.74 0.95
CA VAL A 246 -2.25 5.71 1.03
C VAL A 246 -3.02 5.52 2.33
N PHE A 247 -3.19 6.61 3.07
CA PHE A 247 -3.97 6.68 4.29
C PHE A 247 -5.14 7.63 4.11
N TYR A 248 -6.22 7.37 4.83
CA TYR A 248 -7.49 8.09 4.70
C TYR A 248 -7.79 8.82 6.01
N LEU A 249 -8.30 10.04 5.92
CA LEU A 249 -8.78 10.76 7.09
C LEU A 249 -9.99 10.00 7.66
N PRO A 250 -10.01 9.65 8.95
CA PRO A 250 -11.15 8.99 9.55
C PRO A 250 -12.45 9.79 9.36
N GLY A 251 -13.47 9.14 8.81
CA GLY A 251 -14.76 9.77 8.52
C GLY A 251 -14.80 10.63 7.26
N ASN A 252 -13.71 10.74 6.50
CA ASN A 252 -13.69 11.45 5.22
C ASN A 252 -12.68 10.80 4.25
N PRO A 253 -13.10 9.76 3.49
CA PRO A 253 -12.21 9.02 2.59
C PRO A 253 -11.70 9.86 1.42
N ASP A 254 -12.36 10.97 1.07
CA ASP A 254 -11.88 11.87 0.01
C ASP A 254 -10.57 12.56 0.41
N LYS A 255 -10.21 12.58 1.70
CA LYS A 255 -8.99 13.22 2.20
C LYS A 255 -7.92 12.18 2.46
N GLN A 256 -6.87 12.23 1.66
CA GLN A 256 -5.87 11.16 1.60
C GLN A 256 -4.47 11.69 1.90
N MET A 257 -3.61 10.82 2.42
CA MET A 257 -2.18 11.05 2.57
C MET A 257 -1.38 9.93 1.93
N VAL A 258 -0.48 10.28 1.02
CA VAL A 258 0.51 9.37 0.43
C VAL A 258 1.81 9.51 1.21
N VAL A 259 2.27 8.41 1.79
CA VAL A 259 3.52 8.36 2.56
C VAL A 259 4.59 7.63 1.75
N SER A 260 5.71 8.29 1.52
CA SER A 260 6.88 7.74 0.85
C SER A 260 7.75 6.93 1.82
N ARG A 261 8.32 5.83 1.31
CA ARG A 261 9.41 5.09 1.95
C ARG A 261 10.75 5.85 1.93
N GLY A 262 10.82 6.97 1.22
CA GLY A 262 12.02 7.77 1.06
C GLY A 262 13.05 7.12 0.13
N ILE A 263 13.92 7.94 -0.44
CA ILE A 263 14.92 7.49 -1.42
C ILE A 263 16.25 7.15 -0.75
N GLY A 264 16.79 8.09 0.01
CA GLY A 264 18.08 7.99 0.66
C GLY A 264 18.05 7.15 1.93
N ALA A 265 19.24 6.73 2.34
CA ALA A 265 19.45 6.20 3.68
C ALA A 265 19.66 7.36 4.66
N SER A 266 18.89 7.39 5.74
CA SER A 266 19.15 8.28 6.88
C SER A 266 20.14 7.60 7.85
N SER A 267 20.16 8.02 9.11
CA SER A 267 21.02 7.51 10.20
C SER A 267 21.04 5.98 10.39
N PHE A 268 20.01 5.27 9.94
CA PHE A 268 20.01 3.81 9.86
C PHE A 268 20.24 3.35 8.42
N PRO A 269 21.42 2.83 8.07
CA PRO A 269 21.83 2.68 6.68
C PRO A 269 21.33 1.39 6.00
N ILE A 270 20.51 0.58 6.67
CA ILE A 270 20.09 -0.73 6.17
C ILE A 270 18.56 -0.81 6.05
N ARG A 271 18.09 -1.01 4.83
CA ARG A 271 16.71 -1.33 4.49
C ARG A 271 16.55 -2.83 4.24
N LEU A 272 15.45 -3.41 4.72
CA LEU A 272 15.08 -4.80 4.44
C LEU A 272 13.57 -4.85 4.10
N ASN A 273 13.24 -5.44 2.95
CA ASN A 273 11.90 -5.42 2.35
C ASN A 273 11.31 -4.00 2.22
N ASN A 274 12.18 -3.00 2.12
CA ASN A 274 11.85 -1.59 2.21
C ASN A 274 12.64 -0.77 1.18
N ARG A 275 12.60 -1.24 -0.06
CA ARG A 275 13.32 -0.63 -1.18
C ARG A 275 13.00 0.87 -1.30
N PRO A 276 14.01 1.73 -1.56
CA PRO A 276 13.82 3.11 -1.98
C PRO A 276 12.80 3.28 -3.11
N GLU A 277 12.09 4.39 -3.13
CA GLU A 277 11.07 4.63 -4.15
C GLU A 277 10.95 6.08 -4.62
N VAL A 278 10.63 6.23 -5.90
CA VAL A 278 9.97 7.40 -6.48
C VAL A 278 8.49 7.06 -6.62
N ILE A 279 7.61 7.93 -6.16
CA ILE A 279 6.17 7.70 -6.25
C ILE A 279 5.60 8.40 -7.48
N ALA A 280 4.73 7.71 -8.21
CA ALA A 280 3.81 8.31 -9.18
C ALA A 280 2.42 8.40 -8.53
N VAL A 281 1.95 9.61 -8.25
CA VAL A 281 0.59 9.83 -7.75
C VAL A 281 -0.29 10.25 -8.93
N HIS A 282 -1.31 9.46 -9.21
CA HIS A 282 -2.31 9.72 -10.24
C HIS A 282 -3.61 10.19 -9.59
N LEU A 283 -4.03 11.41 -9.88
CA LEU A 283 -5.30 11.94 -9.41
C LEU A 283 -6.43 11.40 -10.28
N THR A 284 -7.51 10.94 -9.66
CA THR A 284 -8.69 10.44 -10.37
C THR A 284 -9.97 10.81 -9.64
N THR A 285 -11.09 10.74 -10.35
CA THR A 285 -12.44 10.78 -9.75
C THR A 285 -13.07 9.39 -9.60
N ASP A 286 -12.40 8.37 -10.13
CA ASP A 286 -12.89 6.98 -10.20
C ASP A 286 -11.67 6.06 -10.39
N ILE A 287 -11.28 5.36 -9.33
CA ILE A 287 -10.12 4.47 -9.33
C ILE A 287 -10.35 3.24 -10.21
N GLU A 288 -11.56 2.66 -10.19
CA GLU A 288 -11.88 1.45 -10.93
C GLU A 288 -11.76 1.69 -12.43
N ARG A 289 -12.32 2.80 -12.90
CA ARG A 289 -12.22 3.19 -14.31
C ARG A 289 -10.79 3.52 -14.74
N ALA A 290 -10.01 4.14 -13.86
CA ALA A 290 -8.61 4.44 -14.16
C ALA A 290 -7.78 3.15 -14.31
N VAL A 291 -7.96 2.20 -13.39
CA VAL A 291 -7.28 0.90 -13.40
C VAL A 291 -7.73 0.04 -14.59
N ASP A 292 -9.02 0.03 -14.92
CA ASP A 292 -9.55 -0.66 -16.10
C ASP A 292 -8.96 -0.08 -17.40
N GLY A 293 -8.92 1.24 -17.53
CA GLY A 293 -8.30 1.91 -18.69
C GLY A 293 -6.81 1.61 -18.84
N LEU A 294 -6.06 1.59 -17.74
CA LEU A 294 -4.65 1.22 -17.75
C LEU A 294 -4.45 -0.25 -18.12
N THR A 295 -5.25 -1.14 -17.54
CA THR A 295 -5.23 -2.58 -17.83
C THR A 295 -5.45 -2.82 -19.33
N LYS A 296 -6.46 -2.17 -19.92
CA LYS A 296 -6.73 -2.25 -21.36
C LYS A 296 -5.57 -1.73 -22.21
N SER A 297 -4.91 -0.66 -21.78
CA SER A 297 -3.77 -0.09 -22.49
C SER A 297 -2.55 -1.01 -22.44
N ILE A 298 -2.27 -1.61 -21.28
CA ILE A 298 -1.21 -2.61 -21.10
C ILE A 298 -1.51 -3.84 -21.94
N ASP A 299 -2.74 -4.35 -21.92
CA ASP A 299 -3.16 -5.51 -22.70
C ASP A 299 -3.00 -5.23 -24.21
N TYR A 300 -3.36 -4.03 -24.68
CA TYR A 300 -3.16 -3.63 -26.07
C TYR A 300 -1.68 -3.62 -26.47
N ILE A 301 -0.80 -3.00 -25.67
CA ILE A 301 0.65 -2.97 -25.96
C ILE A 301 1.22 -4.39 -25.94
N THR A 302 0.83 -5.18 -24.92
CA THR A 302 1.25 -6.57 -24.77
C THR A 302 0.86 -7.40 -25.99
N GLU A 303 -0.34 -7.20 -26.55
CA GLU A 303 -0.76 -7.81 -27.82
C GLU A 303 0.10 -7.37 -29.00
N GLN A 304 0.39 -6.07 -29.13
CA GLN A 304 1.24 -5.56 -30.22
C GLN A 304 2.67 -6.13 -30.16
N GLU A 305 3.17 -6.42 -28.96
CA GLU A 305 4.50 -7.01 -28.74
C GLU A 305 4.49 -8.56 -28.76
N GLY A 306 3.33 -9.18 -29.01
CA GLY A 306 3.19 -10.64 -29.06
C GLY A 306 3.25 -11.34 -27.69
N GLY A 307 3.04 -10.58 -26.61
CA GLY A 307 2.90 -11.09 -25.24
C GLY A 307 1.52 -11.66 -24.93
N VAL A 308 1.36 -12.18 -23.71
CA VAL A 308 0.08 -12.71 -23.21
C VAL A 308 -0.57 -11.67 -22.30
N THR A 309 -1.78 -11.24 -22.62
CA THR A 309 -2.50 -10.19 -21.87
C THR A 309 -3.05 -10.69 -20.55
N LYS A 310 -3.35 -9.77 -19.62
CA LYS A 310 -4.04 -10.09 -18.38
C LYS A 310 -5.40 -10.73 -18.68
N GLN A 311 -6.15 -10.18 -19.65
CA GLN A 311 -7.44 -10.73 -20.05
C GLN A 311 -7.31 -12.17 -20.64
N GLN A 312 -6.25 -12.45 -21.40
CA GLN A 312 -5.97 -13.80 -21.90
C GLN A 312 -5.59 -14.76 -20.75
N LEU A 313 -4.79 -14.31 -19.78
CA LEU A 313 -4.44 -15.09 -18.59
C LEU A 313 -5.68 -15.40 -17.73
N GLU A 314 -6.55 -14.41 -17.50
CA GLU A 314 -7.81 -14.58 -16.78
C GLU A 314 -8.72 -15.57 -17.51
N LYS A 315 -8.86 -15.45 -18.84
CA LYS A 315 -9.64 -16.39 -19.65
C LYS A 315 -9.08 -17.81 -19.57
N GLN A 316 -7.76 -17.97 -19.65
CA GLN A 316 -7.11 -19.28 -19.50
C GLN A 316 -7.24 -19.84 -18.07
N TYR A 317 -7.22 -18.98 -17.06
CA TYR A 317 -7.44 -19.37 -15.68
C TYR A 317 -8.88 -19.83 -15.47
N LEU A 318 -9.86 -19.05 -15.94
CA LEU A 318 -11.28 -19.38 -15.90
C LEU A 318 -11.59 -20.67 -16.67
N ALA A 319 -11.00 -20.87 -17.85
CA ALA A 319 -11.12 -22.10 -18.62
C ALA A 319 -10.59 -23.32 -17.84
N ARG A 320 -9.39 -23.21 -17.26
CA ARG A 320 -8.80 -24.27 -16.42
C ARG A 320 -9.62 -24.52 -15.15
N LYS A 321 -10.20 -23.48 -14.57
CA LYS A 321 -11.09 -23.58 -13.41
C LYS A 321 -12.39 -24.29 -13.79
N LYS A 322 -12.94 -23.99 -14.98
CA LYS A 322 -14.11 -24.66 -15.55
C LYS A 322 -13.88 -26.14 -15.81
N GLU A 323 -12.79 -26.49 -16.50
CA GLU A 323 -12.39 -27.88 -16.76
C GLU A 323 -12.23 -28.68 -15.46
N ARG A 324 -11.66 -28.07 -14.41
CA ARG A 324 -11.53 -28.72 -13.09
C ARG A 324 -12.89 -28.98 -12.43
N ALA A 325 -13.80 -28.01 -12.47
CA ALA A 325 -15.13 -28.19 -11.88
C ALA A 325 -15.94 -29.26 -12.60
N GLU A 326 -15.87 -29.29 -13.95
CA GLU A 326 -16.49 -30.34 -14.78
C GLU A 326 -15.90 -31.73 -14.45
N ALA A 327 -14.58 -31.82 -14.30
CA ALA A 327 -13.92 -33.06 -13.90
C ALA A 327 -14.35 -33.56 -12.50
N HIS A 328 -14.83 -32.66 -11.64
CA HIS A 328 -15.37 -32.96 -10.31
C HIS A 328 -16.91 -33.04 -10.27
N GLY A 329 -17.60 -33.01 -11.42
CA GLY A 329 -19.04 -33.23 -11.52
C GLY A 329 -19.92 -32.00 -11.27
N TYR A 330 -19.35 -30.79 -11.37
CA TYR A 330 -20.08 -29.53 -11.26
C TYR A 330 -20.36 -28.94 -12.65
N TYR A 331 -21.57 -28.39 -12.87
CA TYR A 331 -22.01 -27.77 -14.12
C TYR A 331 -22.64 -26.39 -13.86
N SER A 332 -22.94 -25.66 -14.93
CA SER A 332 -23.11 -24.21 -14.94
C SER A 332 -24.53 -23.83 -15.47
N VAL A 333 -25.19 -22.74 -14.99
CA VAL A 333 -26.61 -22.33 -15.31
C VAL A 333 -26.80 -20.80 -15.58
N SER A 334 -27.73 -20.34 -16.43
CA SER A 334 -27.85 -18.96 -16.98
C SER A 334 -28.62 -18.00 -16.05
N PRO A 335 -28.37 -16.65 -16.09
CA PRO A 335 -29.02 -15.66 -15.23
C PRO A 335 -30.54 -15.50 -15.40
N ASP A 336 -31.09 -15.92 -16.53
CA ASP A 336 -32.48 -15.64 -16.90
C ASP A 336 -33.49 -16.65 -16.34
N ALA A 337 -33.03 -17.68 -15.61
CA ALA A 337 -33.91 -18.69 -15.03
C ALA A 337 -34.47 -18.19 -13.68
N THR A 338 -35.74 -17.79 -13.69
CA THR A 338 -36.39 -17.13 -12.53
C THR A 338 -37.15 -18.09 -11.61
N ASP A 339 -37.32 -19.37 -12.00
CA ASP A 339 -37.98 -20.40 -11.20
C ASP A 339 -37.27 -21.77 -11.29
N SER A 340 -37.30 -22.49 -10.17
CA SER A 340 -36.79 -23.84 -9.94
C SER A 340 -37.26 -24.88 -10.97
N GLN A 341 -38.50 -24.79 -11.49
CA GLN A 341 -38.99 -25.71 -12.52
C GLN A 341 -38.33 -25.49 -13.90
N GLU A 342 -38.06 -24.24 -14.29
CA GLU A 342 -37.37 -23.93 -15.55
C GLU A 342 -35.93 -24.43 -15.55
N ILE A 343 -35.25 -24.40 -14.39
CA ILE A 343 -33.89 -24.93 -14.22
C ILE A 343 -33.88 -26.45 -14.39
N ILE A 344 -34.86 -27.15 -13.82
CA ILE A 344 -34.99 -28.62 -13.90
C ILE A 344 -35.33 -29.06 -15.34
N GLU A 345 -36.24 -28.35 -16.02
CA GLU A 345 -36.58 -28.62 -17.42
C GLU A 345 -35.44 -28.30 -18.39
N ALA A 346 -34.62 -27.27 -18.10
CA ALA A 346 -33.43 -26.94 -18.88
C ALA A 346 -32.31 -27.98 -18.72
N ILE A 347 -32.17 -28.57 -17.54
CA ILE A 347 -31.23 -29.68 -17.25
C ILE A 347 -31.63 -30.96 -18.01
N ASP A 348 -32.93 -31.29 -18.06
CA ASP A 348 -33.40 -32.53 -18.70
C ASP A 348 -33.43 -32.48 -20.25
N ASN A 349 -33.44 -31.29 -20.87
CA ASN A 349 -33.63 -31.12 -22.33
C ASN A 349 -32.36 -30.83 -23.14
N ASP A 350 -31.21 -30.59 -22.49
CA ASP A 350 -29.89 -30.24 -23.04
C ASP A 350 -29.88 -29.41 -24.35
N ARG A 351 -29.74 -28.10 -24.19
CA ARG A 351 -28.76 -27.32 -24.95
C ARG A 351 -28.44 -26.00 -24.25
N THR A 352 -27.18 -25.93 -23.80
CA THR A 352 -26.42 -24.74 -23.37
C THR A 352 -26.94 -24.00 -22.16
N VAL A 353 -26.37 -24.28 -20.99
CA VAL A 353 -26.50 -23.38 -19.85
C VAL A 353 -25.17 -23.31 -19.08
N ASP A 354 -24.77 -22.09 -18.67
CA ASP A 354 -23.47 -21.75 -18.06
C ASP A 354 -23.65 -20.65 -16.96
N ALA A 355 -23.25 -20.87 -15.70
CA ALA A 355 -22.74 -19.88 -14.74
C ALA A 355 -22.04 -20.49 -13.50
N TYR A 356 -21.23 -19.62 -12.89
CA TYR A 356 -20.56 -19.67 -11.60
C TYR A 356 -20.99 -18.45 -10.76
N THR A 357 -20.79 -18.51 -9.44
CA THR A 357 -20.63 -17.34 -8.56
C THR A 357 -19.14 -17.20 -8.20
N LEU A 358 -18.55 -16.01 -8.33
CA LEU A 358 -17.19 -15.70 -7.88
C LEU A 358 -17.28 -14.89 -6.58
N PHE A 359 -16.65 -15.37 -5.52
CA PHE A 359 -16.30 -14.53 -4.37
C PHE A 359 -14.85 -14.07 -4.52
N GLU A 360 -14.58 -12.80 -4.20
CA GLU A 360 -13.25 -12.42 -3.71
C GLU A 360 -13.02 -13.08 -2.34
N ASN A 361 -11.82 -13.58 -2.11
CA ASN A 361 -11.39 -13.89 -0.74
C ASN A 361 -11.43 -12.58 0.05
N LYS A 362 -12.43 -12.41 0.91
CA LYS A 362 -12.30 -11.49 2.04
C LYS A 362 -11.12 -11.97 2.88
N GLU A 363 -10.17 -11.08 3.15
CA GLU A 363 -9.16 -11.31 4.16
C GLU A 363 -9.83 -11.75 5.47
N GLU A 364 -9.25 -12.78 6.09
CA GLU A 364 -9.66 -13.35 7.37
C GLU A 364 -9.55 -12.30 8.48
N GLU A 365 -10.67 -11.97 9.14
CA GLU A 365 -10.66 -11.46 10.51
C GLU A 365 -11.06 -12.58 11.48
N GLY A 366 -10.08 -13.07 12.25
CA GLY A 366 -10.30 -13.54 13.62
C GLY A 366 -10.47 -15.05 13.86
N MET A 367 -9.37 -15.77 14.06
CA MET A 367 -9.34 -16.92 14.99
C MET A 367 -8.63 -16.48 16.29
N ARG A 368 -9.28 -16.67 17.45
CA ARG A 368 -8.66 -16.51 18.77
C ARG A 368 -8.23 -17.84 19.39
N ASP A 369 -6.95 -17.85 19.77
CA ASP A 369 -6.27 -18.42 20.95
C ASP A 369 -6.71 -19.78 21.56
N PRO A 370 -5.87 -20.84 21.45
CA PRO A 370 -5.97 -22.04 22.25
C PRO A 370 -4.83 -22.11 23.28
N ARG A 371 -5.00 -21.39 24.38
CA ARG A 371 -4.80 -21.85 25.77
C ARG A 371 -4.98 -20.65 26.67
N GLU A 372 -6.24 -20.45 27.07
CA GLU A 372 -6.50 -20.23 28.48
C GLU A 372 -5.51 -21.07 29.30
N ASN A 373 -4.61 -20.40 30.01
CA ASN A 373 -4.56 -20.68 31.42
C ASN A 373 -4.21 -19.46 32.27
N SER A 374 -5.09 -19.32 33.25
CA SER A 374 -5.14 -18.41 34.38
C SER A 374 -3.84 -18.25 35.19
N PHE A 375 -3.78 -17.10 35.87
CA PHE A 375 -2.82 -16.65 36.90
C PHE A 375 -1.43 -16.23 36.39
N ILE A 376 -1.06 -14.96 36.60
CA ILE A 376 -0.53 -14.41 37.86
C ILE A 376 -0.53 -12.88 37.77
N GLU A 377 -1.20 -12.24 38.73
CA GLU A 377 -0.99 -10.83 39.11
C GLU A 377 0.39 -10.65 39.74
N ASN A 378 0.90 -9.44 39.59
CA ASN A 378 2.08 -8.85 40.23
C ASN A 378 3.40 -9.02 39.45
N ASN A 379 4.03 -7.89 39.14
CA ASN A 379 5.13 -7.46 40.00
C ASN A 379 5.59 -6.04 39.68
N ASP A 380 5.54 -5.22 40.74
CA ASP A 380 6.61 -4.28 41.06
C ASP A 380 7.95 -5.04 41.19
N TYR A 381 8.99 -4.42 40.65
CA TYR A 381 10.42 -4.45 41.00
C TYR A 381 11.12 -5.72 41.57
N ASP A 382 12.31 -5.93 40.98
CA ASP A 382 13.63 -6.28 41.55
C ASP A 382 14.26 -7.70 41.43
N ASP A 383 15.49 -7.64 40.87
CA ASP A 383 16.74 -8.42 40.89
C ASP A 383 16.91 -9.92 41.32
N ASP A 384 17.90 -10.51 40.64
CA ASP A 384 18.88 -11.56 41.03
C ASP A 384 18.66 -13.09 40.80
N VAL A 385 19.55 -13.63 39.92
CA VAL A 385 20.36 -14.88 39.91
C VAL A 385 19.78 -16.21 40.48
N VAL A 386 19.90 -17.34 39.73
CA VAL A 386 20.55 -18.64 40.13
C VAL A 386 20.21 -19.86 39.23
N ASP A 387 21.29 -20.58 38.86
CA ASP A 387 21.60 -22.03 38.63
C ASP A 387 20.59 -23.05 38.04
N ARG A 388 21.08 -23.92 37.13
CA ARG A 388 20.32 -24.87 36.28
C ARG A 388 20.68 -26.36 36.48
N SER A 389 21.13 -26.79 37.66
CA SER A 389 21.69 -28.13 37.85
C SER A 389 20.70 -29.29 38.17
N SER A 390 19.39 -29.18 37.92
CA SER A 390 18.45 -30.23 38.40
C SER A 390 17.16 -30.47 37.58
N ILE A 391 17.19 -30.38 36.25
CA ILE A 391 16.01 -30.75 35.43
C ILE A 391 16.29 -32.00 34.59
N GLU A 392 15.68 -33.11 34.98
CA GLU A 392 15.63 -34.36 34.21
C GLU A 392 14.88 -34.18 32.89
N ARG A 393 15.39 -34.81 31.82
CA ARG A 393 14.77 -34.80 30.48
C ARG A 393 13.67 -35.86 30.40
N PRO A 394 12.46 -35.55 29.91
CA PRO A 394 11.49 -36.59 29.59
C PRO A 394 11.96 -37.37 28.36
N LYS A 395 11.96 -38.70 28.48
CA LYS A 395 12.07 -39.64 27.37
C LYS A 395 10.76 -39.61 26.58
N TYR A 396 10.84 -39.52 25.26
CA TYR A 396 9.76 -39.88 24.36
C TYR A 396 10.22 -41.08 23.53
N GLU A 397 9.55 -42.21 23.70
CA GLU A 397 9.58 -43.35 22.78
C GLU A 397 8.73 -43.04 21.56
N ALA A 398 9.14 -43.60 20.41
CA ALA A 398 8.50 -43.44 19.13
C ALA A 398 7.35 -44.45 18.99
N ASP A 399 6.19 -44.00 18.52
CA ASP A 399 5.19 -44.86 17.89
C ASP A 399 4.90 -44.32 16.47
N GLU A 400 5.19 -45.16 15.49
CA GLU A 400 4.88 -44.95 14.07
C GLU A 400 3.42 -45.36 13.81
N GLU A 401 2.52 -44.38 13.61
CA GLU A 401 1.35 -44.43 12.69
C GLU A 401 0.37 -43.28 12.99
N LYS A 402 0.08 -42.46 11.96
CA LYS A 402 -1.15 -41.67 11.67
C LYS A 402 -0.86 -40.25 11.15
N VAL A 403 -1.27 -40.01 9.92
CA VAL A 403 -1.43 -38.68 9.29
C VAL A 403 -2.78 -38.09 9.78
N PRO A 404 -2.83 -36.88 10.37
CA PRO A 404 -4.10 -36.22 10.68
C PRO A 404 -4.61 -35.39 9.50
N HIS A 405 -5.89 -35.61 9.18
CA HIS A 405 -6.75 -34.76 8.36
C HIS A 405 -6.98 -33.40 9.03
N ASN A 406 -6.99 -32.34 8.22
CA ASN A 406 -7.39 -30.97 8.61
C ASN A 406 -8.93 -30.91 8.79
N PRO A 407 -9.48 -30.35 9.89
CA PRO A 407 -10.92 -30.15 10.02
C PRO A 407 -11.39 -28.97 9.16
N SER A 408 -12.44 -29.22 8.39
CA SER A 408 -13.21 -28.24 7.61
C SER A 408 -13.89 -27.21 8.53
N ILE A 409 -13.67 -25.93 8.25
CA ILE A 409 -14.47 -24.82 8.77
C ILE A 409 -15.79 -24.81 7.98
N GLN A 410 -16.94 -24.91 8.67
CA GLN A 410 -18.27 -24.82 8.08
C GLN A 410 -18.77 -23.38 8.14
N SER A 411 -19.16 -22.83 6.98
CA SER A 411 -19.78 -21.51 6.85
C SER A 411 -21.31 -21.61 6.97
N PRO A 412 -22.02 -20.55 7.42
CA PRO A 412 -23.48 -20.56 7.48
C PRO A 412 -24.07 -20.79 6.09
N TYR A 413 -25.19 -21.51 6.05
CA TYR A 413 -25.91 -21.82 4.82
C TYR A 413 -27.41 -21.62 5.00
N ILE A 414 -28.09 -21.33 3.89
CA ILE A 414 -29.53 -21.10 3.87
C ILE A 414 -30.20 -22.39 3.41
N LEU A 415 -31.11 -22.90 4.23
CA LEU A 415 -32.03 -23.97 3.83
C LEU A 415 -33.32 -23.34 3.33
N LEU A 416 -33.79 -23.86 2.21
CA LEU A 416 -35.07 -23.50 1.61
C LEU A 416 -35.96 -24.73 1.64
N ASP A 417 -37.10 -24.62 2.29
CA ASP A 417 -38.10 -25.67 2.29
C ASP A 417 -38.84 -25.65 0.93
N PRO A 418 -38.74 -26.72 0.12
CA PRO A 418 -39.28 -26.74 -1.22
C PRO A 418 -40.82 -26.89 -1.27
N GLU A 419 -41.49 -27.18 -0.16
CA GLU A 419 -42.96 -27.26 -0.13
C GLU A 419 -43.61 -25.97 0.40
N THR A 420 -42.91 -25.21 1.27
CA THR A 420 -43.47 -24.04 1.96
C THR A 420 -42.84 -22.70 1.57
N ASN A 421 -41.69 -22.72 0.88
CA ASN A 421 -40.92 -21.55 0.45
C ASN A 421 -40.36 -20.66 1.59
N GLU A 422 -40.30 -21.18 2.82
CA GLU A 422 -39.64 -20.51 3.95
C GLU A 422 -38.11 -20.66 3.86
N LYS A 423 -37.41 -19.59 4.27
CA LYS A 423 -35.94 -19.52 4.30
C LYS A 423 -35.47 -19.58 5.74
N THR A 424 -34.63 -20.56 6.07
CA THR A 424 -34.00 -20.67 7.38
C THR A 424 -32.50 -20.53 7.22
N VAL A 425 -31.91 -19.53 7.87
CA VAL A 425 -30.45 -19.40 7.96
C VAL A 425 -29.98 -20.33 9.07
N VAL A 426 -29.17 -21.32 8.72
CA VAL A 426 -28.55 -22.22 9.70
C VAL A 426 -27.11 -21.79 9.89
N ASP A 427 -26.86 -21.16 11.03
CA ASP A 427 -25.51 -20.93 11.57
C ASP A 427 -25.23 -22.01 12.61
N GLU A 428 -24.38 -22.98 12.26
CA GLU A 428 -24.04 -24.09 13.15
C GLU A 428 -23.25 -23.64 14.40
N ASN A 429 -22.84 -22.36 14.49
CA ASN A 429 -22.16 -21.79 15.66
C ASN A 429 -23.08 -21.02 16.63
N VAL A 430 -24.36 -20.80 16.30
CA VAL A 430 -25.30 -20.08 17.16
C VAL A 430 -26.65 -20.81 17.21
N GLY A 431 -26.95 -21.45 18.33
CA GLY A 431 -28.24 -22.12 18.51
C GLY A 431 -29.37 -21.13 18.75
N THR A 432 -29.98 -20.58 17.69
CA THR A 432 -31.42 -20.18 17.56
C THR A 432 -31.67 -19.43 16.25
N GLU A 433 -32.82 -19.73 15.61
CA GLU A 433 -33.30 -19.22 14.31
C GLU A 433 -33.73 -17.73 14.34
N GLU A 434 -33.23 -16.92 13.39
CA GLU A 434 -33.85 -15.63 13.00
C GLU A 434 -33.91 -15.52 11.46
N VAL A 435 -35.06 -15.09 10.94
CA VAL A 435 -35.37 -14.98 9.50
C VAL A 435 -35.43 -13.49 9.12
N PHE A 436 -34.66 -13.08 8.11
CA PHE A 436 -34.78 -11.76 7.46
C PHE A 436 -35.00 -11.91 5.95
N SER A 437 -35.99 -11.20 5.42
CA SER A 437 -36.24 -11.04 3.99
C SER A 437 -36.13 -9.58 3.56
N ASP A 438 -35.82 -9.41 2.28
CA ASP A 438 -36.09 -8.27 1.39
C ASP A 438 -34.93 -7.31 1.08
N HIS A 439 -34.22 -7.61 -0.02
CA HIS A 439 -34.25 -6.88 -1.30
C HIS A 439 -33.05 -7.32 -2.17
N LEU A 440 -33.35 -8.09 -3.22
CA LEU A 440 -32.38 -8.61 -4.21
C LEU A 440 -32.01 -7.51 -5.21
N ASN A 441 -30.74 -7.09 -5.21
CA ASN A 441 -30.10 -6.64 -6.44
C ASN A 441 -29.47 -7.87 -7.09
N GLU A 442 -29.98 -8.23 -8.27
CA GLU A 442 -29.41 -9.12 -9.32
C GLU A 442 -28.29 -10.11 -8.89
N GLU A 443 -28.65 -11.32 -8.44
CA GLU A 443 -27.68 -12.41 -8.13
C GLU A 443 -28.20 -13.81 -8.59
N VAL A 444 -27.27 -14.68 -9.04
CA VAL A 444 -27.51 -16.02 -9.67
C VAL A 444 -26.78 -17.15 -8.89
N PHE A 445 -27.32 -18.39 -8.90
CA PHE A 445 -27.00 -19.51 -7.98
C PHE A 445 -26.45 -20.80 -8.66
N ILE A 446 -25.83 -21.73 -7.90
CA ILE A 446 -25.33 -23.07 -8.36
C ILE A 446 -25.94 -24.21 -7.52
N VAL A 447 -26.22 -25.37 -8.15
CA VAL A 447 -26.79 -26.58 -7.52
C VAL A 447 -25.97 -27.85 -7.86
N LYS A 448 -25.89 -28.81 -6.91
CA LYS A 448 -25.20 -30.11 -7.04
C LYS A 448 -26.04 -31.10 -7.88
N ASP A 449 -25.40 -31.88 -8.76
CA ASP A 449 -26.05 -32.96 -9.53
C ASP A 449 -26.64 -34.03 -8.58
N PRO A 450 -27.96 -34.22 -8.55
CA PRO A 450 -28.60 -35.21 -7.67
C PRO A 450 -28.40 -36.67 -8.11
N LYS A 451 -27.84 -36.92 -9.31
CA LYS A 451 -27.70 -38.25 -9.91
C LYS A 451 -26.29 -38.84 -9.82
N LYS A 452 -25.29 -38.11 -9.31
CA LYS A 452 -23.94 -38.63 -9.03
C LYS A 452 -23.61 -38.48 -7.54
N GLN A 453 -23.50 -39.62 -6.85
CA GLN A 453 -23.03 -39.71 -5.46
C GLN A 453 -21.55 -39.35 -5.35
#